data_AF-A0ABC8TCS7-F1
#
_entry.id   AF-A0ABC8TCS7-F1
#
_cell.length_a   1.000
_cell.length_b   1.000
_cell.length_c   1.000
_cell.angle_alpha   90.00
_cell.angle_beta   90.00
_cell.angle_gamma   90.00
#
_symmetry.space_group_name_H-M   'P 1'
#
loop_
_entity.id
_entity.type
_entity.pdbx_description
1 polymer ?
#
loop_
_entity_poly.entity_id
_entity_poly.type
_entity_poly.pdbx_seq_one_letter_code
_entity_poly.pdbx_strand_id
1 'polypeptide(L)'
;MAIICIRLEAEANIALNVSRLLVGTPHPFASPVQNLPSQIDEEAHKMGDYRDILSLTRVLVHGPESKADVDIVVERCAGAGHLQDDILYYCMELEKFPDDDEHRAYLMDMGIRALRRYFFLIAFRSYLYCTSASEMKFTTWMEARPELGHLCNNLRIDK
;
A
#
# COMPACT_ATOMS: atom_id res chain seq x y z
N MET A 1 0.63 2.90 14.65
CA MET A 1 -0.74 3.46 14.62
C MET A 1 -1.55 2.93 13.46
N ALA A 2 -1.06 2.97 12.21
CA ALA A 2 -1.77 2.45 11.04
C ALA A 2 -2.35 1.01 11.18
N ILE A 3 -1.60 0.04 11.73
CA ILE A 3 -2.11 -1.33 11.96
C ILE A 3 -3.35 -1.34 12.86
N ILE A 4 -3.38 -0.50 13.90
CA ILE A 4 -4.51 -0.41 14.84
C ILE A 4 -5.71 0.22 14.12
N CYS A 5 -5.50 1.31 13.37
CA CYS A 5 -6.55 1.94 12.57
C CYS A 5 -7.16 0.96 11.54
N ILE A 6 -6.33 0.20 10.83
CA ILE A 6 -6.77 -0.83 9.88
C ILE A 6 -7.63 -1.90 10.56
N ARG A 7 -7.23 -2.36 11.76
CA ARG A 7 -8.02 -3.31 12.55
C ARG A 7 -9.36 -2.74 12.99
N LEU A 8 -9.36 -1.54 13.56
CA LEU A 8 -10.58 -0.87 14.04
C LEU A 8 -11.57 -0.62 12.89
N GLU A 9 -11.08 -0.21 11.71
CA GLU A 9 -11.94 -0.06 10.53
C GLU A 9 -12.46 -1.39 10.00
N ALA A 10 -11.68 -2.48 10.07
CA ALA A 10 -12.18 -3.80 9.69
C ALA A 10 -13.26 -4.28 10.66
N GLU A 11 -13.05 -4.13 11.97
CA GLU A 11 -14.04 -4.47 13.00
C GLU A 11 -15.33 -3.64 12.87
N ALA A 12 -15.20 -2.33 12.59
CA ALA A 12 -16.34 -1.46 12.31
C ALA A 12 -17.07 -1.84 11.01
N ASN A 13 -16.36 -2.24 9.94
CA ASN A 13 -16.97 -2.71 8.70
C ASN A 13 -17.69 -4.05 8.86
N ILE A 14 -17.20 -4.96 9.71
CA ILE A 14 -17.92 -6.18 10.09
C ILE A 14 -19.23 -5.81 10.81
N ALA A 15 -19.19 -4.88 11.77
CA ALA A 15 -20.38 -4.40 12.47
C ALA A 15 -21.37 -3.67 11.54
N LEU A 16 -20.87 -2.92 10.55
CA LEU A 16 -21.68 -2.21 9.56
C LEU A 16 -22.23 -3.13 8.46
N ASN A 17 -21.53 -4.19 8.05
CA ASN A 17 -22.04 -5.16 7.07
C ASN A 17 -23.22 -5.98 7.61
N VAL A 18 -23.30 -6.20 8.93
CA VAL A 18 -24.52 -6.72 9.59
C VAL A 18 -25.68 -5.72 9.46
N SER A 19 -25.38 -4.42 9.39
CA SER A 19 -26.38 -3.34 9.33
C SER A 19 -26.72 -2.88 7.90
N ARG A 20 -25.88 -3.16 6.89
CA ARG A 20 -25.95 -2.60 5.53
C ARG A 20 -26.68 -3.47 4.48
N LEU A 21 -27.30 -4.58 4.87
CA LEU A 21 -28.16 -5.39 3.98
C LEU A 21 -29.41 -4.65 3.45
N LEU A 22 -29.57 -3.34 3.64
CA LEU A 22 -30.82 -2.63 3.37
C LEU A 22 -30.77 -1.33 2.54
N VAL A 23 -29.64 -0.78 2.10
CA VAL A 23 -29.71 0.42 1.24
C VAL A 23 -28.57 0.48 0.23
N GLY A 24 -28.91 0.28 -1.05
CA GLY A 24 -28.08 0.63 -2.19
C GLY A 24 -28.63 1.87 -2.91
N THR A 25 -27.75 2.73 -3.43
CA THR A 25 -27.99 3.70 -4.53
C THR A 25 -26.69 4.46 -4.87
N PRO A 26 -26.57 5.15 -6.04
CA PRO A 26 -25.43 5.00 -6.96
C PRO A 26 -24.53 6.24 -7.12
N HIS A 27 -23.37 5.97 -7.72
CA HIS A 27 -22.26 6.85 -8.09
C HIS A 27 -22.59 7.82 -9.25
N PRO A 28 -21.99 9.02 -9.30
CA PRO A 28 -21.78 9.71 -10.57
C PRO A 28 -20.34 10.21 -10.83
N PHE A 29 -19.84 9.84 -12.01
CA PHE A 29 -19.02 10.53 -13.02
C PHE A 29 -17.69 11.24 -12.65
N ALA A 30 -16.62 10.78 -13.33
CA ALA A 30 -15.32 11.43 -13.47
C ALA A 30 -15.18 12.05 -14.88
N SER A 31 -14.43 13.17 -14.98
CA SER A 31 -14.01 13.80 -16.24
C SER A 31 -12.49 13.70 -16.44
N PRO A 32 -11.97 13.62 -17.68
CA PRO A 32 -10.57 13.28 -17.95
C PRO A 32 -9.69 14.53 -18.11
N VAL A 33 -8.58 14.61 -17.38
CA VAL A 33 -7.55 15.64 -17.59
C VAL A 33 -6.31 14.98 -18.21
N GLN A 34 -5.94 15.48 -19.38
CA GLN A 34 -4.74 15.13 -20.13
C GLN A 34 -3.53 15.80 -19.47
N ASN A 35 -2.48 15.06 -19.10
CA ASN A 35 -1.19 15.63 -18.70
C ASN A 35 0.00 14.77 -19.18
N LEU A 36 1.15 15.42 -19.32
CA LEU A 36 2.41 15.04 -19.98
C LEU A 36 3.14 13.85 -19.30
N PRO A 37 3.98 13.05 -20.00
CA PRO A 37 4.54 11.80 -19.47
C PRO A 37 5.33 11.89 -18.15
N SER A 38 6.00 13.01 -17.87
CA SER A 38 6.78 13.18 -16.64
C SER A 38 5.93 13.52 -15.41
N GLN A 39 4.79 14.19 -15.59
CA GLN A 39 3.85 14.45 -14.50
C GLN A 39 3.05 13.20 -14.15
N ILE A 40 2.66 12.40 -15.16
CA ILE A 40 1.96 11.13 -14.95
C ILE A 40 2.79 10.22 -14.05
N ASP A 41 4.11 10.18 -14.22
CA ASP A 41 4.95 9.30 -13.41
C ASP A 41 5.06 9.81 -11.98
N GLU A 42 5.32 11.10 -11.74
CA GLU A 42 5.30 11.67 -10.39
C GLU A 42 3.93 11.54 -9.69
N GLU A 43 2.83 11.71 -10.44
CA GLU A 43 1.47 11.58 -9.93
C GLU A 43 1.10 10.12 -9.66
N ALA A 44 1.56 9.17 -10.48
CA ALA A 44 1.43 7.73 -10.24
C ALA A 44 2.25 7.28 -9.01
N HIS A 45 3.48 7.80 -8.86
CA HIS A 45 4.31 7.54 -7.69
C HIS A 45 3.70 8.15 -6.42
N LYS A 46 3.12 9.36 -6.49
CA LYS A 46 2.32 9.95 -5.41
C LYS A 46 1.07 9.14 -5.09
N MET A 47 0.45 8.53 -6.10
CA MET A 47 -0.67 7.61 -5.91
C MET A 47 -0.25 6.25 -5.32
N GLY A 48 1.06 5.99 -5.18
CA GLY A 48 1.59 4.74 -4.66
C GLY A 48 1.55 3.58 -5.68
N ASP A 49 1.49 3.88 -6.97
CA ASP A 49 1.40 2.90 -8.07
C ASP A 49 2.76 2.31 -8.46
N TYR A 50 3.57 1.97 -7.45
CA TYR A 50 4.85 1.30 -7.63
C TYR A 50 4.64 -0.07 -8.29
N ARG A 51 5.51 -0.48 -9.24
CA ARG A 51 5.35 -1.74 -9.98
C ARG A 51 5.16 -2.95 -9.06
N ASP A 52 5.91 -2.99 -7.97
CA ASP A 52 5.89 -4.13 -7.05
C ASP A 52 4.65 -4.10 -6.14
N ILE A 53 4.10 -2.92 -5.84
CA ILE A 53 2.81 -2.77 -5.15
C ILE A 53 1.66 -3.15 -6.08
N LEU A 54 1.71 -2.76 -7.35
CA LEU A 54 0.75 -3.23 -8.36
C LEU A 54 0.79 -4.76 -8.53
N SER A 55 1.98 -5.35 -8.39
CA SER A 55 2.13 -6.81 -8.42
C SER A 55 1.51 -7.46 -7.19
N LEU A 56 1.67 -6.86 -6.01
CA LEU A 56 0.98 -7.27 -4.79
C LEU A 56 -0.54 -7.19 -4.94
N THR A 57 -1.09 -6.06 -5.39
CA THR A 57 -2.55 -5.88 -5.46
C THR A 57 -3.21 -6.87 -6.42
N ARG A 58 -2.52 -7.30 -7.48
CA ARG A 58 -3.04 -8.33 -8.41
C ARG A 58 -3.18 -9.72 -7.79
N VAL A 59 -2.33 -10.07 -6.83
CA VAL A 59 -2.33 -11.40 -6.20
C VAL A 59 -3.15 -11.46 -4.92
N LEU A 60 -3.52 -10.30 -4.36
CA LEU A 60 -4.35 -10.22 -3.16
C LEU A 60 -5.84 -10.29 -3.50
N VAL A 61 -6.59 -11.02 -2.68
CA VAL A 61 -8.05 -10.94 -2.66
C VAL A 61 -8.44 -9.56 -2.12
N HIS A 62 -9.35 -8.87 -2.81
CA HIS A 62 -9.68 -7.45 -2.55
C HIS A 62 -8.43 -6.55 -2.58
N GLY A 63 -7.47 -6.84 -3.47
CA GLY A 63 -6.21 -6.10 -3.54
C GLY A 63 -6.36 -4.60 -3.79
N PRO A 64 -7.10 -4.16 -4.83
CA PRO A 64 -7.35 -2.74 -5.08
C PRO A 64 -8.03 -2.02 -3.91
N GLU A 65 -9.05 -2.64 -3.31
CA GLU A 65 -9.77 -2.10 -2.16
C GLU A 65 -8.87 -2.03 -0.92
N SER A 66 -8.05 -3.07 -0.71
CA SER A 66 -7.08 -3.12 0.39
C SER A 66 -6.04 -2.00 0.28
N LYS A 67 -5.58 -1.69 -0.94
CA LYS A 67 -4.67 -0.56 -1.18
C LYS A 67 -5.37 0.76 -0.87
N ALA A 68 -6.56 0.98 -1.43
CA ALA A 68 -7.32 2.23 -1.24
C ALA A 68 -7.60 2.51 0.24
N ASP A 69 -8.00 1.49 1.01
CA ASP A 69 -8.21 1.61 2.45
C ASP A 69 -6.93 1.99 3.19
N VAL A 70 -5.81 1.36 2.84
CA VAL A 70 -4.51 1.65 3.45
C VAL A 70 -4.05 3.07 3.11
N ASP A 71 -4.26 3.54 1.89
CA ASP A 71 -3.93 4.91 1.48
C ASP A 71 -4.67 5.93 2.36
N ILE A 72 -5.97 5.71 2.58
CA ILE A 72 -6.80 6.53 3.47
C ILE A 72 -6.27 6.48 4.91
N VAL A 73 -5.90 5.31 5.41
CA VAL A 73 -5.40 5.17 6.79
C VAL A 73 -4.03 5.81 6.96
N VAL A 74 -3.13 5.67 5.98
CA VAL A 74 -1.81 6.30 6.00
C VAL A 74 -1.97 7.82 6.04
N GLU A 75 -2.85 8.38 5.22
CA GLU A 75 -3.15 9.81 5.23
C GLU A 75 -3.69 10.28 6.59
N ARG A 76 -4.65 9.54 7.16
CA ARG A 76 -5.18 9.83 8.52
C ARG A 76 -4.12 9.71 9.61
N CYS A 77 -3.10 8.89 9.39
CA CYS A 77 -1.99 8.65 10.30
C CYS A 77 -0.75 9.50 9.97
N ALA A 78 -0.87 10.51 9.12
CA ALA A 78 0.23 11.41 8.69
C ALA A 78 1.08 11.94 9.85
N GLY A 79 0.49 12.18 11.03
CA GLY A 79 1.22 12.60 12.23
C GLY A 79 2.29 11.61 12.73
N ALA A 80 2.32 10.38 12.21
CA ALA A 80 3.34 9.36 12.45
C ALA A 80 4.33 9.19 11.26
N GLY A 81 4.25 10.07 10.26
CA GLY A 81 5.04 10.04 9.03
C GLY A 81 4.18 9.76 7.78
N HIS A 82 4.54 10.42 6.68
CA HIS A 82 3.90 10.24 5.38
C HIS A 82 4.62 9.15 4.59
N LEU A 83 4.14 7.91 4.70
CA LEU A 83 4.84 6.76 4.13
C LEU A 83 4.98 6.83 2.60
N GLN A 84 3.97 7.39 1.91
CA GLN A 84 4.03 7.58 0.45
C GLN A 84 5.05 8.65 0.08
N ASP A 85 5.08 9.76 0.81
CA ASP A 85 6.07 10.83 0.61
C ASP A 85 7.49 10.36 0.93
N ASP A 86 7.68 9.53 1.96
CA ASP A 86 8.97 8.91 2.27
C ASP A 86 9.48 8.12 1.06
N ILE A 87 8.63 7.28 0.45
CA ILE A 87 9.03 6.46 -0.71
C ILE A 87 9.39 7.38 -1.89
N LEU A 88 8.53 8.35 -2.21
CA LEU A 88 8.78 9.31 -3.28
C LEU A 88 10.07 10.10 -3.07
N TYR A 89 10.30 10.56 -1.84
CA TYR A 89 11.52 11.28 -1.46
C TYR A 89 12.77 10.44 -1.75
N TYR A 90 12.79 9.17 -1.35
CA TYR A 90 13.93 8.30 -1.61
C TYR A 90 14.12 8.00 -3.11
N CYS A 91 13.04 7.90 -3.91
CA CYS A 91 13.15 7.82 -5.37
C CYS A 91 13.85 9.06 -5.94
N MET A 92 13.36 10.25 -5.59
CA MET A 92 13.87 11.51 -6.12
C MET A 92 15.32 11.79 -5.69
N GLU A 93 15.69 11.46 -4.45
CA GLU A 93 17.08 11.66 -3.99
C GLU A 93 18.06 10.69 -4.67
N LEU A 94 17.62 9.49 -5.04
CA LEU A 94 18.46 8.55 -5.79
C LEU A 94 18.84 9.07 -7.18
N GLU A 95 18.06 9.97 -7.78
CA GLU A 95 18.39 10.59 -9.06
C GLU A 95 19.43 11.71 -8.93
N LYS A 96 19.47 12.40 -7.78
CA LYS A 96 20.32 13.58 -7.56
C LYS A 96 21.79 13.24 -7.29
N PHE A 97 22.07 12.04 -6.79
CA PHE A 97 23.42 11.60 -6.44
C PHE A 97 23.80 10.36 -7.26
N PRO A 98 24.19 10.51 -8.55
CA PRO A 98 24.56 9.38 -9.40
C PRO A 98 25.90 8.75 -9.02
N ASP A 99 26.85 9.53 -8.48
CA ASP A 99 28.24 9.13 -8.29
C ASP A 99 28.62 8.77 -6.83
N ASP A 100 27.67 8.83 -5.90
CA ASP A 100 27.88 8.51 -4.48
C ASP A 100 27.30 7.15 -4.12
N ASP A 101 28.07 6.09 -4.36
CA ASP A 101 27.61 4.70 -4.16
C ASP A 101 27.16 4.40 -2.72
N GLU A 102 27.82 4.99 -1.71
CA GLU A 102 27.48 4.76 -0.30
C GLU A 102 26.16 5.45 0.06
N HIS A 103 25.99 6.71 -0.36
CA HIS A 103 24.73 7.43 -0.13
C HIS A 103 23.56 6.81 -0.89
N ARG A 104 23.80 6.34 -2.12
CA ARG A 104 22.80 5.62 -2.91
C ARG A 104 22.36 4.32 -2.25
N ALA A 105 23.31 3.54 -1.73
CA ALA A 105 22.99 2.30 -1.02
C ALA A 105 22.11 2.58 0.20
N TYR A 106 22.42 3.64 0.96
CA TYR A 106 21.61 4.09 2.08
C TYR A 106 20.18 4.50 1.65
N LEU A 107 20.04 5.32 0.61
CA LEU A 107 18.75 5.77 0.09
C LEU A 107 17.89 4.60 -0.41
N MET A 108 18.50 3.66 -1.15
CA MET A 108 17.84 2.44 -1.60
C MET A 108 17.30 1.62 -0.43
N ASP A 109 18.13 1.40 0.59
CA ASP A 109 17.78 0.63 1.78
C ASP A 109 16.65 1.31 2.58
N MET A 110 16.68 2.64 2.70
CA MET A 110 15.59 3.41 3.33
C MET A 110 14.27 3.33 2.55
N GLY A 111 14.29 3.51 1.23
CA GLY A 111 13.07 3.44 0.44
C GLY A 111 12.51 2.01 0.31
N ILE A 112 13.36 0.97 0.26
CA ILE A 112 12.91 -0.43 0.31
C ILE A 112 12.23 -0.73 1.65
N ARG A 113 12.75 -0.20 2.77
CA ARG A 113 12.08 -0.30 4.08
C ARG A 113 10.71 0.38 4.07
N ALA A 114 10.60 1.57 3.49
CA ALA A 114 9.33 2.28 3.37
C ALA A 114 8.33 1.50 2.52
N LEU A 115 8.76 1.01 1.35
CA LEU A 115 7.95 0.18 0.46
C LEU A 115 7.51 -1.13 1.12
N ARG A 116 8.39 -1.77 1.89
CA ARG A 116 8.07 -3.00 2.64
C ARG A 116 7.04 -2.75 3.75
N ARG A 117 7.10 -1.61 4.44
CA ARG A 117 6.06 -1.22 5.41
C ARG A 117 4.71 -1.09 4.71
N TYR A 118 4.68 -0.42 3.55
CA TYR A 118 3.45 -0.23 2.77
C TYR A 118 2.88 -1.56 2.26
N PHE A 119 3.74 -2.42 1.71
CA PHE A 119 3.41 -3.80 1.31
C PHE A 119 2.68 -4.55 2.43
N PHE A 120 3.23 -4.55 3.65
CA PHE A 120 2.63 -5.29 4.76
C PHE A 120 1.32 -4.69 5.24
N LEU A 121 1.13 -3.38 5.16
CA LEU A 121 -0.15 -2.75 5.50
C LEU A 121 -1.25 -3.20 4.53
N ILE A 122 -0.97 -3.21 3.22
CA ILE A 122 -1.91 -3.66 2.18
C ILE A 122 -2.21 -5.16 2.35
N ALA A 123 -1.17 -5.98 2.49
CA ALA A 123 -1.35 -7.42 2.72
C ALA A 123 -2.15 -7.69 3.99
N PHE A 124 -1.90 -6.94 5.07
CA PHE A 124 -2.64 -7.07 6.32
C PHE A 124 -4.11 -6.65 6.17
N ARG A 125 -4.40 -5.61 5.39
CA ARG A 125 -5.79 -5.23 5.07
C ARG A 125 -6.51 -6.32 4.28
N SER A 126 -5.88 -6.89 3.26
CA SER A 126 -6.42 -8.02 2.50
C SER A 126 -6.66 -9.25 3.38
N TYR A 127 -5.75 -9.53 4.30
CA TYR A 127 -5.93 -10.59 5.30
C TYR A 127 -7.20 -10.43 6.11
N LEU A 128 -7.49 -9.21 6.59
CA LEU A 128 -8.71 -8.93 7.36
C LEU A 128 -9.99 -9.03 6.52
N TYR A 129 -9.90 -8.91 5.19
CA TYR A 129 -11.02 -9.21 4.29
C TYR A 129 -11.27 -10.72 4.15
N CYS A 130 -10.21 -11.53 4.11
CA CYS A 130 -10.34 -12.96 3.85
C CYS A 130 -10.66 -13.80 5.09
N THR A 131 -10.16 -13.40 6.25
CA THR A 131 -10.10 -14.28 7.41
C THR A 131 -10.22 -13.49 8.71
N SER A 132 -11.05 -13.99 9.62
CA SER A 132 -11.14 -13.42 10.95
C SER A 132 -9.85 -13.73 11.75
N ALA A 133 -9.39 -12.79 12.58
CA ALA A 133 -8.19 -13.01 13.39
C ALA A 133 -8.33 -14.15 14.42
N SER A 134 -9.56 -14.64 14.65
CA SER A 134 -9.86 -15.83 15.44
C SER A 134 -9.61 -17.15 14.71
N GLU A 135 -9.64 -17.16 13.37
CA GLU A 135 -9.50 -18.38 12.57
C GLU A 135 -8.05 -18.69 12.21
N MET A 136 -7.28 -17.66 11.85
CA MET A 136 -5.91 -17.79 11.39
C MET A 136 -5.10 -16.59 11.88
N LYS A 137 -3.79 -16.74 12.08
CA LYS A 137 -2.89 -15.60 12.34
C LYS A 137 -2.34 -15.07 11.02
N PHE A 138 -2.09 -13.76 10.96
CA PHE A 138 -1.50 -13.12 9.78
C PHE A 138 -0.19 -13.78 9.31
N THR A 139 0.69 -14.17 10.24
CA THR A 139 1.96 -14.83 9.90
C THR A 139 1.72 -16.16 9.19
N THR A 140 0.81 -16.98 9.69
CA THR A 140 0.43 -18.25 9.05
C THR A 140 -0.23 -18.02 7.69
N TRP A 141 -1.05 -16.97 7.55
CA TRP A 141 -1.68 -16.58 6.28
C TRP A 141 -0.68 -16.10 5.23
N MET A 142 0.42 -15.45 5.66
CA MET A 142 1.54 -15.10 4.80
C MET A 142 2.37 -16.34 4.41
N GLU A 143 2.68 -17.22 5.38
CA GLU A 143 3.46 -18.44 5.16
C GLU A 143 2.78 -19.43 4.21
N ALA A 144 1.44 -19.53 4.27
CA ALA A 144 0.65 -20.35 3.36
C ALA A 144 0.66 -19.86 1.91
N ARG A 145 1.31 -18.72 1.63
CA ARG A 145 1.16 -17.97 0.40
C ARG A 145 2.51 -17.47 -0.13
N PRO A 146 3.33 -18.40 -0.68
CA PRO A 146 4.74 -18.17 -0.99
C PRO A 146 4.98 -17.06 -2.03
N GLU A 147 4.00 -16.78 -2.90
CA GLU A 147 4.05 -15.65 -3.84
C GLU A 147 4.18 -14.31 -3.12
N LEU A 148 3.57 -14.14 -1.93
CA LEU A 148 3.71 -12.91 -1.15
C LEU A 148 5.10 -12.78 -0.54
N GLY A 149 5.67 -13.90 -0.07
CA GLY A 149 7.05 -13.95 0.38
C GLY A 149 8.01 -13.60 -0.75
N HIS A 150 7.79 -14.15 -1.94
CA HIS A 150 8.58 -13.83 -3.12
C HIS A 150 8.51 -12.34 -3.48
N LEU A 151 7.32 -11.75 -3.54
CA LEU A 151 7.16 -10.31 -3.83
C LEU A 151 7.85 -9.43 -2.78
N CYS A 152 7.67 -9.73 -1.48
CA CYS A 152 8.27 -8.94 -0.39
C CYS A 152 9.81 -8.98 -0.37
N ASN A 153 10.40 -10.11 -0.77
CA ASN A 153 11.86 -10.27 -0.85
C ASN A 153 12.46 -9.58 -2.09
N ASN A 154 11.67 -9.35 -3.13
CA ASN A 154 12.12 -8.80 -4.40
C ASN A 154 11.65 -7.35 -4.64
N LEU A 155 11.24 -6.64 -3.57
CA LEU A 155 10.87 -5.23 -3.64
C LEU A 155 12.02 -4.36 -4.16
N ARG A 156 11.71 -3.47 -5.09
CA ARG A 156 12.62 -2.52 -5.72
C ARG A 156 11.98 -1.14 -5.75
N ILE A 157 12.82 -0.14 -5.56
CA ILE A 157 12.49 1.23 -5.91
C ILE A 157 12.78 1.37 -7.41
N ASP A 158 11.79 1.77 -8.20
CA ASP A 158 12.00 2.06 -9.61
C ASP A 158 12.89 3.33 -9.71
N LYS A 159 13.85 3.29 -10.65
CA LYS A 159 14.85 4.35 -10.90
C LYS A 159 14.38 5.27 -12.00
#